data_AF-A0A7X7SJZ5-F1
#
_entry.id   AF-A0A7X7SJZ5-F1
#
_cell.length_a   1.000
_cell.length_b   1.000
_cell.length_c   1.000
_cell.angle_alpha   90.00
_cell.angle_beta   90.00
_cell.angle_gamma   90.00
#
_symmetry.space_group_name_H-M   'P 1'
#
loop_
_entity.id
_entity.type
_entity.pdbx_description
1 polymer ?
#
loop_
_entity_poly.entity_id
_entity_poly.type
_entity_poly.pdbx_seq_one_letter_code
_entity_poly.pdbx_strand_id
1 'polypeptide(L)'
;MTRHVPSEFANKIREVQAEVERARLESRREFEVSREVLPGVRLVKTQRLGLPIVFSLWSWDTDIAELCGDAAYPAAEGALAVDREQLAELSARGLALDPSFLTRSESVPGMSYLLVDHLSPEQLKRALARLLPDHAA
;
A
#
# COMPACT_ATOMS: atom_id res chain seq x y z
N MET A 1 -21.05 7.30 -8.80
CA MET A 1 -20.49 8.01 -9.96
C MET A 1 -19.03 7.60 -10.05
N THR A 2 -18.61 6.92 -11.11
CA THR A 2 -17.23 6.43 -11.25
C THR A 2 -16.35 7.59 -11.69
N ARG A 3 -15.45 8.07 -10.82
CA ARG A 3 -14.51 9.15 -11.15
C ARG A 3 -13.57 8.65 -12.26
N HIS A 4 -13.44 9.41 -13.34
CA HIS A 4 -12.54 9.06 -14.43
C HIS A 4 -11.11 9.28 -13.96
N VAL A 5 -10.38 8.20 -13.71
CA VAL A 5 -8.94 8.26 -13.41
C VAL A 5 -8.21 8.80 -14.65
N PRO A 6 -7.34 9.82 -14.54
CA PRO A 6 -6.51 10.26 -15.64
C PRO A 6 -5.70 9.09 -16.20
N SER A 7 -5.59 8.98 -17.53
CA SER A 7 -4.91 7.85 -18.20
C SER A 7 -3.46 7.66 -17.70
N GLU A 8 -2.78 8.75 -17.37
CA GLU A 8 -1.43 8.74 -16.79
C GLU A 8 -1.38 8.06 -15.41
N PHE A 9 -2.34 8.37 -14.52
CA PHE A 9 -2.41 7.73 -13.20
C PHE A 9 -2.77 6.24 -13.33
N ALA A 10 -3.70 5.89 -14.22
CA ALA A 10 -4.03 4.48 -14.50
C ALA A 10 -2.81 3.69 -15.03
N ASN A 11 -1.98 4.30 -15.87
CA ASN A 11 -0.74 3.69 -16.35
C ASN A 11 0.25 3.49 -15.20
N LYS A 12 0.43 4.54 -14.37
CA LYS A 12 1.30 4.49 -13.19
C LYS A 12 0.88 3.39 -12.22
N ILE A 13 -0.42 3.22 -11.96
CA ILE A 13 -0.93 2.12 -11.11
C ILE A 13 -0.53 0.75 -11.67
N ARG A 14 -0.69 0.52 -12.98
CA ARG A 14 -0.31 -0.76 -13.62
C ARG A 14 1.18 -1.03 -13.50
N GLU A 15 2.02 -0.02 -13.69
CA GLU A 15 3.47 -0.15 -13.53
C GLU A 15 3.86 -0.42 -12.08
N VAL A 16 3.26 0.29 -11.11
CA VAL A 16 3.46 0.03 -9.67
C VAL A 16 3.07 -1.40 -9.31
N GLN A 17 1.94 -1.91 -9.81
CA GLN A 17 1.51 -3.29 -9.56
C GLN A 17 2.53 -4.31 -10.10
N ALA A 18 3.11 -4.06 -11.28
CA ALA A 18 4.16 -4.93 -11.80
C ALA A 18 5.41 -4.95 -10.90
N GLU A 19 5.81 -3.80 -10.36
CA GLU A 19 6.93 -3.70 -9.40
C GLU A 19 6.62 -4.35 -8.05
N VAL A 20 5.37 -4.24 -7.57
CA VAL A 20 4.89 -4.94 -6.37
C VAL A 20 5.00 -6.46 -6.57
N GLU A 21 4.50 -6.99 -7.68
CA GLU A 21 4.56 -8.43 -7.96
C GLU A 21 5.99 -8.95 -8.07
N ARG A 22 6.89 -8.22 -8.75
CA ARG A 22 8.32 -8.56 -8.77
C ARG A 22 8.91 -8.57 -7.36
N ALA A 23 8.65 -7.53 -6.57
CA ALA A 23 9.17 -7.44 -5.21
C ALA A 23 8.64 -8.55 -4.29
N ARG A 24 7.41 -9.02 -4.48
CA ARG A 24 6.83 -10.13 -3.71
C ARG A 24 7.57 -11.44 -3.95
N LEU A 25 8.05 -11.68 -5.18
CA LEU A 25 8.83 -12.87 -5.54
C LEU A 25 10.26 -12.83 -4.98
N GLU A 26 10.82 -11.64 -4.80
CA GLU A 26 12.19 -11.44 -4.34
C GLU A 26 12.31 -11.25 -2.82
N SER A 27 11.25 -10.80 -2.16
CA SER A 27 11.31 -10.37 -0.76
C SER A 27 11.53 -11.54 0.19
N ARG A 28 12.65 -11.47 0.93
CA ARG A 28 12.96 -12.34 2.07
C ARG A 28 13.29 -11.53 3.33
N ARG A 29 12.96 -10.24 3.33
CA ARG A 29 13.37 -9.30 4.38
C ARG A 29 12.25 -9.05 5.38
N GLU A 30 12.62 -8.90 6.64
CA GLU A 30 11.68 -8.56 7.72
C GLU A 30 11.04 -7.18 7.51
N PHE A 31 11.82 -6.19 7.08
CA PHE A 31 11.33 -4.87 6.69
C PHE A 31 12.34 -4.16 5.79
N GLU A 32 11.86 -3.56 4.70
CA GLU A 32 12.66 -2.72 3.80
C GLU A 32 11.77 -1.63 3.17
N VAL A 33 12.28 -0.40 3.12
CA VAL A 33 11.75 0.64 2.23
C VAL A 33 12.70 0.74 1.04
N SER A 34 12.19 0.52 -0.17
CA SER A 34 13.01 0.57 -1.38
C SER A 34 13.40 2.00 -1.75
N ARG A 35 14.29 2.11 -2.73
CA ARG A 35 14.41 3.34 -3.54
C ARG A 35 13.11 3.57 -4.31
N GLU A 36 12.93 4.77 -4.86
CA GLU A 36 11.81 5.03 -5.74
C GLU A 36 11.84 4.07 -6.94
N VAL A 37 10.71 3.38 -7.14
CA VAL A 37 10.50 2.51 -8.31
C VAL A 37 9.85 3.29 -9.45
N LEU A 38 9.07 4.32 -9.08
CA LEU A 38 8.48 5.33 -9.93
C LEU A 38 8.51 6.66 -9.18
N PRO A 39 8.41 7.81 -9.89
CA PRO A 39 8.42 9.11 -9.24
C PRO A 39 7.37 9.22 -8.13
N GLY A 40 7.79 9.55 -6.90
CA GLY A 40 6.90 9.65 -5.75
C GLY A 40 6.41 8.31 -5.18
N VAL A 41 6.87 7.17 -5.71
CA VAL A 41 6.46 5.83 -5.29
C VAL A 41 7.65 4.97 -4.87
N ARG A 42 7.62 4.50 -3.63
CA ARG A 42 8.54 3.48 -3.08
C ARG A 42 7.77 2.21 -2.76
N LEU A 43 8.47 1.11 -2.54
CA LEU A 43 7.89 -0.12 -2.03
C LEU A 43 8.29 -0.32 -0.58
N VAL A 44 7.32 -0.66 0.26
CA VAL A 44 7.55 -1.09 1.63
C VAL A 44 7.32 -2.59 1.69
N LYS A 45 8.41 -3.34 1.86
CA LYS A 45 8.42 -4.79 1.91
C LYS A 45 8.49 -5.23 3.36
N THR A 46 7.69 -6.21 3.73
CA THR A 46 7.72 -6.88 5.03
C THR A 46 7.35 -8.35 4.85
N GLN A 47 7.39 -9.13 5.91
CA GLN A 47 6.86 -10.49 5.91
C GLN A 47 6.25 -10.86 7.25
N ARG A 48 5.25 -11.74 7.21
CA ARG A 48 4.63 -12.34 8.39
C ARG A 48 4.30 -13.80 8.09
N LEU A 49 4.57 -14.70 9.03
CA LEU A 49 4.36 -16.14 8.87
C LEU A 49 5.02 -16.72 7.60
N GLY A 50 6.17 -16.17 7.18
CA GLY A 50 6.86 -16.54 5.95
C GLY A 50 6.19 -16.06 4.66
N LEU A 51 5.14 -15.22 4.75
CA LEU A 51 4.44 -14.63 3.62
C LEU A 51 5.00 -13.23 3.33
N PRO A 52 5.49 -12.96 2.10
CA PRO A 52 5.93 -11.63 1.71
C PRO A 52 4.71 -10.72 1.56
N ILE A 53 4.83 -9.51 2.10
CA ILE A 53 3.82 -8.46 1.99
C ILE A 53 4.51 -7.21 1.45
N VAL A 54 3.97 -6.65 0.39
CA VAL A 54 4.53 -5.47 -0.28
C VAL A 54 3.45 -4.43 -0.45
N PHE A 55 3.70 -3.26 0.12
CA PHE A 55 2.89 -2.06 -0.03
C PHE A 55 3.57 -1.10 -1.01
N SER A 56 2.77 -0.39 -1.79
CA SER A 56 3.24 0.78 -2.52
C SER A 56 3.08 2.02 -1.63
N LEU A 57 4.15 2.76 -1.42
CA LEU A 57 4.19 3.99 -0.64
C LEU A 57 4.20 5.18 -1.59
N TRP A 58 3.10 5.91 -1.61
CA TRP A 58 2.87 7.10 -2.42
C TRP A 58 3.13 8.35 -1.58
N SER A 59 3.85 9.32 -2.16
CA SER A 59 4.31 10.51 -1.44
C SER A 59 4.07 11.83 -2.18
N TRP A 60 3.48 11.79 -3.37
CA TRP A 60 3.07 12.98 -4.10
C TRP A 60 1.60 13.25 -3.84
N ASP A 61 1.28 14.47 -3.41
CA ASP A 61 -0.09 14.89 -3.06
C ASP A 61 -1.09 14.62 -4.19
N THR A 62 -0.68 14.82 -5.45
CA THR A 62 -1.53 14.56 -6.62
C THR A 62 -1.91 13.09 -6.73
N ASP A 63 -0.95 12.19 -6.54
CA ASP A 63 -1.21 10.74 -6.62
C ASP A 63 -2.04 10.26 -5.43
N ILE A 64 -1.79 10.82 -4.23
CA ILE A 64 -2.55 10.49 -3.03
C ILE A 64 -4.00 10.94 -3.18
N ALA A 65 -4.23 12.17 -3.67
CA ALA A 65 -5.57 12.68 -3.95
C ALA A 65 -6.29 11.82 -5.01
N GLU A 66 -5.59 11.45 -6.08
CA GLU A 66 -6.16 10.55 -7.09
C GLU A 66 -6.48 9.18 -6.49
N LEU A 67 -5.61 8.58 -5.68
CA LEU A 67 -5.85 7.30 -5.00
C LEU A 67 -7.06 7.36 -4.06
N CYS A 68 -7.24 8.47 -3.35
CA CYS A 68 -8.34 8.63 -2.41
C CYS A 68 -9.68 8.87 -3.13
N GLY A 69 -9.64 9.44 -4.34
CA GLY A 69 -10.84 9.77 -5.11
C GLY A 69 -11.52 11.07 -4.69
N ASP A 70 -10.96 11.80 -3.72
CA ASP A 70 -11.48 13.05 -3.19
C ASP A 70 -10.37 14.12 -3.07
N ALA A 71 -10.71 15.37 -3.39
CA ALA A 71 -9.86 16.54 -3.19
C ALA A 71 -9.89 17.04 -1.72
N ALA A 72 -10.87 16.62 -0.91
CA ALA A 72 -10.96 16.93 0.53
C ALA A 72 -10.13 15.98 1.40
N TYR A 73 -8.98 15.55 0.87
CA TYR A 73 -8.07 14.64 1.54
C TYR A 73 -7.41 15.30 2.77
N PRO A 74 -7.41 14.66 3.96
CA PRO A 74 -6.68 15.17 5.12
C PRO A 74 -5.19 15.25 4.82
N ALA A 75 -4.50 16.33 5.20
CA ALA A 75 -3.07 16.48 4.96
C ALA A 75 -2.27 15.32 5.57
N ALA A 76 -1.85 14.38 4.74
CA ALA A 76 -0.96 13.29 5.12
C ALA A 76 0.33 13.38 4.30
N GLU A 77 1.43 12.90 4.86
CA GLU A 77 2.71 12.84 4.15
C GLU A 77 2.75 11.69 3.13
N GLY A 78 1.88 10.69 3.24
CA GLY A 78 1.80 9.61 2.26
C GLY A 78 0.63 8.65 2.39
N ALA A 79 0.56 7.72 1.44
CA ALA A 79 -0.39 6.61 1.43
C ALA A 79 0.33 5.28 1.19
N LEU A 80 0.09 4.31 2.07
CA LEU A 80 0.46 2.90 1.88
C LEU A 80 -0.70 2.18 1.22
N ALA A 81 -0.51 1.72 -0.01
CA ALA A 81 -1.54 1.01 -0.77
C ALA A 81 -1.18 -0.47 -0.99
N VAL A 82 -2.20 -1.32 -0.91
CA VAL A 82 -2.14 -2.77 -1.10
C VAL A 82 -3.31 -3.22 -1.97
N ASP A 83 -3.04 -4.13 -2.89
CA ASP A 83 -4.03 -4.66 -3.80
C ASP A 83 -4.89 -5.75 -3.14
N ARG A 84 -6.12 -5.90 -3.61
CA ARG A 84 -7.10 -6.85 -3.11
C ARG A 84 -6.67 -8.31 -3.31
N GLU A 85 -5.89 -8.61 -4.34
CA GLU A 85 -5.47 -9.99 -4.63
C GLU A 85 -4.49 -10.47 -3.56
N GLN A 86 -3.52 -9.62 -3.21
CA GLN A 86 -2.62 -9.82 -2.09
C GLN A 86 -3.38 -9.91 -0.77
N LEU A 87 -4.34 -9.00 -0.50
CA LEU A 87 -5.19 -9.08 0.71
C LEU A 87 -5.92 -10.43 0.80
N ALA A 88 -6.49 -10.89 -0.31
CA ALA A 88 -7.20 -12.17 -0.38
C ALA A 88 -6.25 -13.35 -0.18
N GLU A 89 -5.04 -13.32 -0.75
CA GLU A 89 -4.03 -14.35 -0.56
C GLU A 89 -3.57 -14.43 0.90
N LEU A 90 -3.27 -13.29 1.54
CA LEU A 90 -2.88 -13.26 2.95
C LEU A 90 -4.01 -13.81 3.83
N SER A 91 -5.25 -13.39 3.59
CA SER A 91 -6.42 -13.88 4.32
C SER A 91 -6.65 -15.38 4.13
N ALA A 92 -6.47 -15.91 2.91
CA ALA A 92 -6.60 -17.34 2.63
C ALA A 92 -5.55 -18.19 3.37
N ARG A 93 -4.42 -17.57 3.74
CA ARG A 93 -3.34 -18.18 4.53
C ARG A 93 -3.40 -17.85 6.02
N GLY A 94 -4.53 -17.32 6.50
CA GLY A 94 -4.76 -17.03 7.91
C GLY A 94 -4.13 -15.72 8.42
N LEU A 95 -3.63 -14.87 7.52
CA LEU A 95 -3.10 -13.55 7.87
C LEU A 95 -4.06 -12.46 7.36
N ALA A 96 -4.94 -11.98 8.23
CA ALA A 96 -5.80 -10.85 7.91
C ALA A 96 -5.14 -9.54 8.37
N LEU A 97 -5.08 -8.56 7.47
CA LEU A 97 -4.79 -7.18 7.84
C LEU A 97 -6.03 -6.60 8.53
N ASP A 98 -5.84 -5.78 9.55
CA ASP A 98 -6.96 -5.16 10.25
C ASP A 98 -7.67 -4.15 9.32
N PRO A 99 -8.92 -4.44 8.90
CA PRO A 99 -9.62 -3.61 7.92
C PRO A 99 -10.00 -2.23 8.48
N SER A 100 -9.97 -2.02 9.80
CA SER A 100 -10.27 -0.72 10.41
C SER A 100 -9.23 0.36 10.06
N PHE A 101 -8.03 -0.06 9.66
CA PHE A 101 -6.96 0.83 9.22
C PHE A 101 -6.89 0.99 7.70
N LEU A 102 -7.68 0.22 6.93
CA LEU A 102 -7.67 0.25 5.47
C LEU A 102 -8.93 0.91 4.91
N THR A 103 -8.73 1.92 4.08
CA THR A 103 -9.78 2.54 3.29
C THR A 103 -9.74 2.01 1.88
N ARG A 104 -10.89 1.69 1.29
CA ARG A 104 -10.95 1.28 -0.12
C ARG A 104 -10.81 2.50 -1.00
N SER A 105 -9.97 2.40 -2.04
CA SER A 105 -9.89 3.44 -3.06
C SER A 105 -11.18 3.50 -3.86
N GLU A 106 -11.75 4.71 -3.99
CA GLU A 106 -12.94 4.95 -4.82
C GLU A 106 -12.60 5.08 -6.32
N SER A 107 -11.37 5.51 -6.62
CA SER A 107 -10.87 5.75 -7.97
C SER A 107 -10.16 4.54 -8.56
N VAL A 108 -9.53 3.70 -7.72
CA VAL A 108 -8.79 2.50 -8.13
C VAL A 108 -9.46 1.25 -7.54
N PRO A 109 -10.42 0.64 -8.27
CA PRO A 109 -11.10 -0.57 -7.81
C PRO A 109 -10.12 -1.69 -7.47
N GLY A 110 -10.31 -2.31 -6.30
CA GLY A 110 -9.44 -3.39 -5.85
C GLY A 110 -8.14 -2.92 -5.18
N MET A 111 -7.97 -1.63 -4.94
CA MET A 111 -6.90 -1.10 -4.09
C MET A 111 -7.46 -0.68 -2.74
N SER A 112 -6.75 -1.00 -1.66
CA SER A 112 -6.99 -0.45 -0.33
C SER A 112 -5.75 0.32 0.13
N TYR A 113 -5.94 1.36 0.92
CA TYR A 113 -4.86 2.22 1.37
C TYR A 113 -4.99 2.58 2.86
N LEU A 114 -3.84 2.89 3.47
CA LEU A 114 -3.70 3.50 4.79
C LEU A 114 -2.93 4.81 4.62
N LEU A 115 -3.41 5.87 5.25
CA LEU A 115 -2.73 7.16 5.24
C LEU A 115 -1.71 7.21 6.35
N VAL A 116 -0.57 7.84 6.06
CA VAL A 116 0.52 7.98 7.01
C VAL A 116 0.93 9.43 7.12
N ASP A 117 1.04 9.89 8.37
CA ASP A 117 1.47 11.25 8.68
C ASP A 117 2.99 11.42 8.55
N HIS A 118 3.74 10.31 8.47
CA HIS A 118 5.20 10.34 8.42
C HIS A 118 5.78 9.23 7.53
N LEU A 119 6.75 9.59 6.70
CA LEU A 119 7.42 8.66 5.77
C LEU A 119 8.71 8.01 6.32
N SER A 120 9.10 8.32 7.56
CA SER A 120 10.31 7.73 8.16
C SER A 120 10.15 6.20 8.34
N PRO A 121 11.21 5.39 8.12
CA PRO A 121 11.15 3.94 8.27
C PRO A 121 10.59 3.47 9.62
N GLU A 122 10.91 4.17 10.71
CA GLU A 122 10.45 3.86 12.06
C GLU A 122 8.93 4.06 12.20
N GLN A 123 8.38 5.12 11.62
CA GLN A 123 6.94 5.39 11.66
C GLN A 123 6.17 4.42 10.75
N LEU A 124 6.72 4.10 9.57
CA LEU A 124 6.15 3.09 8.68
C LEU A 124 6.12 1.72 9.35
N LYS A 125 7.19 1.31 10.06
CA LYS A 125 7.18 0.08 10.88
C LYS A 125 6.08 0.09 11.93
N ARG A 126 5.87 1.22 12.62
CA ARG A 126 4.81 1.36 13.63
C ARG A 126 3.41 1.27 13.01
N ALA A 127 3.20 1.92 11.87
CA ALA A 127 1.95 1.83 11.12
C ALA A 127 1.66 0.37 10.69
N LEU A 128 2.67 -0.31 10.13
CA LEU A 128 2.54 -1.72 9.75
C LEU A 128 2.32 -2.64 10.95
N ALA A 129 2.94 -2.38 12.10
CA ALA A 129 2.73 -3.19 13.31
C ALA A 129 1.29 -3.08 13.85
N ARG A 130 0.61 -1.94 13.64
CA ARG A 130 -0.82 -1.78 13.96
C ARG A 130 -1.71 -2.50 12.97
N LEU A 131 -1.34 -2.44 11.69
CA LEU A 131 -2.08 -3.03 10.58
C LEU A 131 -1.95 -4.56 10.52
N LEU A 132 -0.81 -5.09 10.95
CA LEU A 132 -0.47 -6.50 11.08
C LEU A 132 -0.34 -6.85 12.57
N PRO A 133 -1.44 -6.84 13.35
CA PRO A 133 -1.36 -7.18 14.75
C PRO A 133 -0.84 -8.61 14.88
N ASP A 134 0.08 -8.81 15.83
CA ASP A 134 0.52 -10.14 16.22
C ASP A 134 -0.73 -10.89 16.69
N HIS A 135 -1.22 -11.82 15.85
CA HIS A 135 -2.25 -12.74 16.28
C HIS A 135 -1.59 -13.65 17.31
N ALA A 136 -1.77 -13.30 18.59
CA ALA A 136 -1.54 -14.22 19.68
C ALA A 136 -2.57 -15.36 19.56
N ALA A 137 -2.03 -16.54 19.26
CA ALA A 137 -2.55 -17.89 19.56
C ALA A 137 -3.97 -18.26 19.12
#